data_AF-A0A6B2NY66-F1
#
_entry.id   AF-A0A6B2NY66-F1
#
_cell.length_a   1.000
_cell.length_b   1.000
_cell.length_c   1.000
_cell.angle_alpha   90.00
_cell.angle_beta   90.00
_cell.angle_gamma   90.00
#
_symmetry.space_group_name_H-M   'P 1'
#
loop_
_entity.id
_entity.type
_entity.pdbx_description
1 polymer ?
#
loop_
_entity_poly.entity_id
_entity_poly.type
_entity_poly.pdbx_seq_one_letter_code
_entity_poly.pdbx_strand_id
1 'polypeptide(L)'
;MLTNPQSVPQSDPLPGRRAASAPRRSGPVWPRPPACLRACDLGLPPEGARVAVAGLVILRQRPGTAKGVIFVTLEDETGVVNVIVWRKIYERFRRAVIAGRMLRVTGRMQRAHSVTHVIAEEIEDISALLDLLVRPEGPAGFAPEGEMR
;
A
#
# COMPACT_ATOMS: atom_id res chain seq x y z
N MET A 1 72.53 -32.42 26.25
CA MET A 1 71.68 -32.67 27.43
C MET A 1 71.10 -31.33 27.87
N LEU A 2 69.76 -31.21 27.89
CA LEU A 2 68.88 -30.41 28.77
C LEU A 2 69.48 -29.09 29.32
N THR A 3 68.95 -27.89 29.07
CA THR A 3 67.61 -27.40 29.50
C THR A 3 67.27 -26.07 28.80
N ASN A 4 65.98 -25.86 28.50
CA ASN A 4 65.34 -24.54 28.29
C ASN A 4 64.84 -24.08 29.68
N PRO A 5 64.76 -22.78 30.07
CA PRO A 5 63.79 -21.81 29.49
C PRO A 5 64.20 -20.33 29.56
N GLN A 6 63.68 -19.47 28.68
CA GLN A 6 63.17 -18.15 29.10
C GLN A 6 62.04 -17.67 28.18
N SER A 7 61.04 -17.12 28.86
CA SER A 7 59.67 -16.85 28.45
C SER A 7 59.53 -15.50 27.73
N VAL A 8 58.72 -15.46 26.69
CA VAL A 8 58.18 -14.21 26.14
C VAL A 8 56.68 -14.18 26.48
N PRO A 9 56.15 -13.15 27.15
CA PRO A 9 54.72 -13.08 27.43
C PRO A 9 53.95 -12.73 26.15
N GLN A 10 52.97 -13.58 25.84
CA GLN A 10 52.04 -13.42 24.74
C GLN A 10 50.98 -12.39 25.14
N SER A 11 50.94 -11.25 24.45
CA SER A 11 49.91 -10.23 24.64
C SER A 11 48.62 -10.67 23.95
N ASP A 12 47.57 -10.91 24.72
CA ASP A 12 46.23 -11.16 24.18
C ASP A 12 45.70 -9.92 23.46
N PRO A 13 45.22 -10.00 22.21
CA PRO A 13 44.44 -8.92 21.61
C PRO A 13 43.02 -8.91 22.21
N LEU A 14 42.58 -7.72 22.62
CA LEU A 14 41.23 -7.45 23.12
C LEU A 14 40.15 -7.98 22.15
N PRO A 15 39.04 -8.57 22.63
CA PRO A 15 38.01 -9.08 21.76
C PRO A 15 37.33 -7.95 20.99
N GLY A 16 37.45 -8.02 19.66
CA GLY A 16 36.78 -7.13 18.71
C GLY A 16 35.28 -7.09 18.98
N ARG A 17 34.77 -5.88 19.20
CA ARG A 17 33.35 -5.58 19.36
C ARG A 17 32.62 -6.02 18.08
N ARG A 18 31.98 -7.19 18.11
CA ARG A 18 31.07 -7.61 17.02
C ARG A 18 29.96 -6.57 16.94
N ALA A 19 29.95 -5.79 15.86
CA ALA A 19 28.79 -5.00 15.50
C ALA A 19 27.62 -5.97 15.33
N ALA A 20 26.61 -5.85 16.20
CA ALA A 20 25.37 -6.60 16.05
C ALA A 20 24.76 -6.20 14.71
N SER A 21 24.81 -7.09 13.72
CA SER A 21 24.14 -6.87 12.44
C SER A 21 22.65 -6.88 12.70
N ALA A 22 22.00 -5.71 12.61
CA ALA A 22 20.55 -5.62 12.65
C ALA A 22 19.96 -6.57 11.60
N PRO A 23 18.89 -7.33 11.92
CA PRO A 23 18.31 -8.25 10.96
C PRO A 23 17.83 -7.45 9.75
N ARG A 24 18.43 -7.71 8.57
CA ARG A 24 17.95 -7.17 7.31
C ARG A 24 16.55 -7.73 7.10
N ARG A 25 15.52 -6.89 7.18
CA ARG A 25 14.14 -7.29 6.90
C ARG A 25 14.03 -7.60 5.40
N SER A 26 14.28 -8.85 5.01
CA SER A 26 14.11 -9.36 3.64
C SER A 26 12.66 -9.75 3.35
N GLY A 27 11.72 -8.89 3.74
CA GLY A 27 10.31 -9.06 3.37
C GLY A 27 10.06 -8.53 1.95
N PRO A 28 9.03 -9.03 1.26
CA PRO A 28 8.59 -8.41 0.01
C PRO A 28 8.33 -6.92 0.24
N VAL A 29 8.87 -6.08 -0.65
CA VAL A 29 8.68 -4.63 -0.59
C VAL A 29 7.38 -4.31 -1.32
N TRP A 30 6.50 -3.55 -0.67
CA TRP A 30 5.27 -3.02 -1.28
C TRP A 30 5.22 -1.49 -1.13
N PRO A 31 4.55 -0.78 -2.04
CA PRO A 31 4.38 0.67 -1.97
C PRO A 31 3.68 1.09 -0.67
N ARG A 32 4.16 2.19 -0.08
CA ARG A 32 3.57 2.78 1.14
C ARG A 32 2.80 4.05 0.78
N PRO A 33 1.73 4.39 1.52
CA PRO A 33 1.05 5.67 1.34
C PRO A 33 2.05 6.83 1.32
N PRO A 34 1.92 7.79 0.38
CA PRO A 34 0.78 7.99 -0.53
C PRO A 34 0.82 7.16 -1.83
N ALA A 35 1.86 6.34 -2.07
CA ALA A 35 1.95 5.49 -3.24
C ALA A 35 0.92 4.34 -3.16
N CYS A 36 0.23 4.11 -4.27
CA CYS A 36 -0.84 3.12 -4.34
C CYS A 36 -0.30 1.72 -4.66
N LEU A 37 -0.87 0.73 -3.98
CA LEU A 37 -0.72 -0.68 -4.24
C LEU A 37 -1.71 -1.10 -5.33
N ARG A 38 -1.26 -1.92 -6.27
CA ARG A 38 -2.11 -2.52 -7.32
C ARG A 38 -3.02 -3.58 -6.71
N ALA A 39 -4.19 -3.80 -7.30
CA ALA A 39 -5.13 -4.82 -6.83
C ALA A 39 -4.50 -6.22 -6.78
N CYS A 40 -3.70 -6.60 -7.78
CA CYS A 40 -3.03 -7.92 -7.82
C CYS A 40 -1.98 -8.12 -6.70
N ASP A 41 -1.47 -7.04 -6.11
CA ASP A 41 -0.43 -7.06 -5.09
C ASP A 41 -0.98 -7.02 -3.65
N LEU A 42 -2.32 -7.06 -3.46
CA LEU A 42 -2.95 -7.08 -2.14
C LEU A 42 -2.48 -8.24 -1.24
N GLY A 43 -1.92 -9.29 -1.83
CA GLY A 43 -1.32 -10.40 -1.10
C GLY A 43 -0.01 -10.06 -0.37
N LEU A 44 0.72 -9.03 -0.80
CA LEU A 44 2.07 -8.73 -0.29
C LEU A 44 2.08 -8.13 1.13
N PRO A 45 1.28 -7.09 1.47
CA PRO A 45 1.37 -6.46 2.78
C PRO A 45 0.76 -7.35 3.87
N PRO A 46 1.35 -7.45 5.07
CA PRO A 46 0.80 -8.25 6.16
C PRO A 46 -0.53 -7.69 6.69
N GLU A 47 -1.23 -8.48 7.51
CA GLU A 47 -2.46 -8.05 8.18
C GLU A 47 -2.25 -6.76 8.98
N GLY A 48 -3.20 -5.83 8.91
CA GLY A 48 -3.13 -4.53 9.60
C GLY A 48 -2.15 -3.53 8.99
N ALA A 49 -1.40 -3.89 7.94
CA ALA A 49 -0.50 -2.99 7.24
C ALA A 49 -1.28 -1.81 6.65
N ARG A 50 -0.73 -0.61 6.80
CA ARG A 50 -1.28 0.59 6.18
C ARG A 50 -0.87 0.67 4.71
N VAL A 51 -1.85 0.78 3.82
CA VAL A 51 -1.71 0.81 2.36
C VAL A 51 -2.55 1.93 1.78
N ALA A 52 -2.20 2.36 0.57
CA ALA A 52 -3.06 3.18 -0.27
C ALA A 52 -3.42 2.38 -1.51
N VAL A 53 -4.65 2.51 -1.99
CA VAL A 53 -5.15 1.92 -3.24
C VAL A 53 -5.88 3.00 -4.02
N ALA A 54 -5.89 2.91 -5.34
CA ALA A 54 -6.65 3.82 -6.17
C ALA A 54 -7.33 3.03 -7.29
N GLY A 55 -8.53 3.43 -7.67
CA GLY A 55 -9.26 2.76 -8.74
C GLY A 55 -10.59 3.44 -9.04
N LEU A 56 -11.20 3.00 -10.14
CA LEU A 56 -12.56 3.35 -10.50
C LEU A 56 -13.52 2.72 -9.51
N VAL A 57 -14.54 3.47 -9.11
CA VAL A 57 -15.63 2.88 -8.35
C VAL A 57 -16.52 2.12 -9.32
N ILE A 58 -16.66 0.81 -9.07
CA ILE A 58 -17.58 -0.04 -9.81
C ILE A 58 -18.84 -0.39 -9.02
N LEU A 59 -18.78 -0.42 -7.67
CA LEU A 59 -19.91 -0.83 -6.84
C LEU A 59 -19.92 -0.14 -5.48
N ARG A 60 -21.13 0.16 -4.98
CA ARG A 60 -21.38 0.57 -3.60
C ARG A 60 -22.52 -0.25 -3.03
N GLN A 61 -22.31 -0.81 -1.84
CA GLN A 61 -23.34 -1.56 -1.14
C GLN A 61 -23.45 -1.07 0.30
N ARG A 62 -24.68 -0.90 0.78
CA ARG A 62 -24.99 -0.61 2.17
C ARG A 62 -26.00 -1.64 2.66
N PRO A 63 -25.55 -2.80 3.17
CA PRO A 63 -26.44 -3.84 3.65
C PRO A 63 -27.31 -3.29 4.79
N GLY A 64 -28.62 -3.52 4.75
CA GLY A 64 -29.56 -3.02 5.76
C GLY A 64 -29.29 -3.53 7.18
N THR A 65 -28.59 -4.66 7.30
CA THR A 65 -28.24 -5.33 8.56
C THR A 65 -26.88 -4.93 9.12
N ALA A 66 -26.02 -4.28 8.33
CA ALA A 66 -24.66 -3.93 8.73
C ALA A 66 -24.61 -2.50 9.27
N LYS A 67 -24.72 -2.35 10.60
CA LYS A 67 -24.70 -1.12 11.44
C LYS A 67 -23.94 0.10 10.87
N GLY A 68 -24.43 0.73 9.80
CA GLY A 68 -23.79 1.89 9.16
C GLY A 68 -22.49 1.58 8.40
N VAL A 69 -22.28 0.34 7.93
CA VAL A 69 -21.13 -0.03 7.09
C VAL A 69 -21.47 0.15 5.63
N ILE A 70 -20.53 0.68 4.85
CA ILE A 70 -20.60 0.76 3.40
C ILE A 70 -19.44 -0.05 2.82
N PHE A 71 -19.75 -0.88 1.83
CA PHE A 71 -18.78 -1.58 1.01
C PHE A 71 -18.62 -0.81 -0.30
N VAL A 72 -17.38 -0.54 -0.68
CA VAL A 72 -17.03 0.06 -1.97
C VAL A 72 -16.09 -0.88 -2.67
N THR A 73 -16.37 -1.23 -3.92
CA THR A 73 -15.43 -1.99 -4.75
C THR A 73 -14.78 -1.02 -5.73
N LEU A 74 -13.44 -0.97 -5.67
CA LEU A 74 -12.60 -0.26 -6.61
C LEU A 74 -12.05 -1.24 -7.65
N GLU A 75 -11.83 -0.78 -8.86
CA GLU A 75 -11.22 -1.55 -9.94
C GLU A 75 -10.06 -0.77 -10.56
N ASP A 76 -8.94 -1.46 -10.77
CA ASP A 76 -7.82 -1.05 -11.61
C ASP A 76 -7.60 -2.12 -12.70
N GLU A 77 -6.65 -1.90 -13.61
CA GLU A 77 -6.36 -2.83 -14.70
C GLU A 77 -5.86 -4.21 -14.24
N THR A 78 -5.47 -4.34 -12.96
CA THR A 78 -4.94 -5.57 -12.37
C THR A 78 -5.97 -6.33 -11.53
N GLY A 79 -7.16 -5.76 -11.32
CA GLY A 79 -8.28 -6.41 -10.64
C GLY A 79 -9.07 -5.49 -9.71
N VAL A 80 -9.70 -6.09 -8.70
CA VAL A 80 -10.61 -5.38 -7.79
C VAL A 80 -10.05 -5.26 -6.37
N VAL A 81 -10.38 -4.16 -5.71
CA VAL A 81 -10.09 -3.91 -4.30
C VAL A 81 -11.39 -3.67 -3.54
N ASN A 82 -11.63 -4.51 -2.53
CA ASN A 82 -12.80 -4.38 -1.66
C ASN A 82 -12.48 -3.47 -0.47
N VAL A 83 -13.18 -2.35 -0.38
CA VAL A 83 -13.01 -1.34 0.67
C VAL A 83 -14.19 -1.38 1.62
N ILE A 84 -13.90 -1.40 2.93
CA ILE A 84 -14.91 -1.27 3.98
C ILE A 84 -14.81 0.13 4.58
N VAL A 85 -15.93 0.84 4.54
CA VAL A 85 -16.09 2.20 5.06
C VAL A 85 -17.05 2.18 6.24
N TRP A 86 -16.49 2.35 7.44
CA TRP A 86 -17.28 2.46 8.66
C TRP A 86 -18.00 3.81 8.75
N ARG A 87 -19.11 3.85 9.51
CA ARG A 87 -19.97 5.04 9.66
C ARG A 87 -19.20 6.33 9.92
N LYS A 88 -18.24 6.31 10.85
CA LYS A 88 -17.40 7.47 11.20
C LYS A 88 -16.58 8.00 10.02
N ILE A 89 -16.04 7.10 9.20
CA ILE A 89 -15.24 7.46 8.02
C ILE A 89 -16.16 7.96 6.91
N TYR A 90 -17.29 7.30 6.69
CA TYR A 90 -18.31 7.78 5.76
C TYR A 90 -18.82 9.18 6.10
N GLU A 91 -19.15 9.45 7.37
CA GLU A 91 -19.60 10.77 7.82
C GLU A 91 -18.55 11.85 7.52
N ARG A 92 -17.27 11.55 7.72
CA ARG A 92 -16.15 12.46 7.42
C ARG A 92 -15.93 12.69 5.92
N PHE A 93 -16.04 11.64 5.11
CA PHE A 93 -15.73 11.68 3.67
C PHE A 93 -16.98 11.50 2.79
N ARG A 94 -18.14 11.96 3.28
CA ARG A 94 -19.46 11.66 2.68
C ARG A 94 -19.54 11.96 1.19
N ARG A 95 -19.03 13.13 0.77
CA ARG A 95 -19.06 13.56 -0.62
C ARG A 95 -18.26 12.60 -1.52
N ALA A 96 -17.04 12.25 -1.13
CA ALA A 96 -16.19 11.33 -1.89
C ALA A 96 -16.83 9.94 -1.98
N VAL A 97 -17.34 9.41 -0.86
CA VAL A 97 -17.94 8.07 -0.82
C VAL A 97 -19.22 7.97 -1.66
N ILE A 98 -20.04 9.03 -1.74
CA ILE A 98 -21.28 9.01 -2.54
C ILE A 98 -20.96 9.24 -4.02
N ALA A 99 -20.26 10.33 -4.34
CA ALA A 99 -20.20 10.88 -5.69
C ALA A 99 -18.90 10.57 -6.46
N GLY A 100 -17.83 10.16 -5.77
CA GLY A 100 -16.53 9.98 -6.41
C GLY A 100 -16.52 8.81 -7.41
N ARG A 101 -16.21 9.08 -8.68
CA ARG A 101 -16.09 8.08 -9.74
C ARG A 101 -14.75 7.34 -9.68
N MET A 102 -13.71 8.02 -9.21
CA MET A 102 -12.39 7.45 -8.95
C MET A 102 -11.95 7.87 -7.56
N LEU A 103 -11.48 6.91 -6.77
CA LEU A 103 -11.10 7.15 -5.37
C LEU A 103 -9.67 6.69 -5.13
N ARG A 104 -8.94 7.47 -4.32
CA ARG A 104 -7.77 6.97 -3.58
C ARG A 104 -8.21 6.71 -2.15
N VAL A 105 -7.95 5.50 -1.66
CA VAL A 105 -8.28 5.09 -0.29
C VAL A 105 -6.99 4.71 0.41
N THR A 106 -6.69 5.38 1.51
CA THR A 106 -5.66 4.94 2.45
C THR A 106 -6.33 4.24 3.62
N GLY A 107 -5.83 3.07 3.97
CA GLY A 107 -6.47 2.20 4.96
C GLY A 107 -5.58 1.07 5.43
N ARG A 108 -6.18 0.13 6.17
CA ARG A 108 -5.49 -1.05 6.71
C ARG A 108 -5.95 -2.32 6.03
N MET A 109 -5.00 -3.21 5.76
CA MET A 109 -5.29 -4.55 5.28
C MET A 109 -6.06 -5.36 6.32
N GLN A 110 -7.16 -5.97 5.90
CA GLN A 110 -7.90 -6.95 6.67
C GLN A 110 -8.17 -8.20 5.83
N ARG A 111 -7.85 -9.39 6.35
CA ARG A 111 -8.11 -10.67 5.71
C ARG A 111 -9.21 -11.42 6.45
N ALA A 112 -10.28 -11.79 5.74
CA ALA A 112 -11.38 -12.54 6.32
C ALA A 112 -11.95 -13.51 5.28
N HIS A 113 -12.14 -14.78 5.65
CA HIS A 113 -12.82 -15.79 4.83
C HIS A 113 -12.34 -15.80 3.37
N SER A 114 -11.02 -15.91 3.15
CA SER A 114 -10.34 -15.85 1.84
C SER A 114 -10.46 -14.55 1.03
N VAL A 115 -11.15 -13.53 1.54
CA VAL A 115 -11.25 -12.22 0.89
C VAL A 115 -10.35 -11.22 1.60
N THR A 116 -9.67 -10.41 0.81
CA THR A 116 -8.83 -9.30 1.30
C THR A 116 -9.60 -7.99 1.17
N HIS A 117 -9.65 -7.24 2.26
CA HIS A 117 -10.30 -5.94 2.36
C HIS A 117 -9.31 -4.85 2.76
N VAL A 118 -9.61 -3.61 2.37
CA VAL A 118 -8.97 -2.41 2.90
C VAL A 118 -9.97 -1.68 3.79
N ILE A 119 -9.65 -1.53 5.07
CA ILE A 119 -10.45 -0.76 6.02
C ILE A 119 -10.06 0.70 5.88
N ALA A 120 -10.97 1.51 5.34
CA ALA A 120 -10.69 2.90 5.02
C ALA A 120 -10.38 3.73 6.27
N GLU A 121 -9.32 4.53 6.21
CA GLU A 121 -8.98 5.56 7.19
C GLU A 121 -9.10 6.97 6.58
N GLU A 122 -8.70 7.11 5.30
CA GLU A 122 -8.74 8.34 4.52
C GLU A 122 -9.26 8.02 3.11
N ILE A 123 -10.13 8.89 2.59
CA ILE A 123 -10.75 8.72 1.27
C ILE A 123 -10.64 10.04 0.52
N GLU A 124 -10.09 9.99 -0.68
CA GLU A 124 -9.90 11.14 -1.55
C GLU A 124 -10.63 10.90 -2.86
N ASP A 125 -11.44 11.87 -3.26
CA ASP A 125 -12.05 11.91 -4.58
C ASP A 125 -11.04 12.43 -5.59
N ILE A 126 -10.52 11.53 -6.42
CA ILE A 126 -9.56 11.83 -7.48
C ILE A 126 -10.22 11.79 -8.87
N SER A 127 -11.55 11.92 -8.93
CA SER A 127 -12.31 11.89 -10.19
C SER A 127 -11.87 12.95 -11.19
N ALA A 128 -11.28 14.06 -10.73
CA ALA A 128 -10.71 15.09 -11.60
C ALA A 128 -9.58 14.57 -12.51
N LEU A 129 -8.91 13.47 -12.14
CA LEU A 129 -7.91 12.83 -13.00
C LEU A 129 -8.54 12.18 -14.23
N LEU A 130 -9.78 11.69 -14.13
CA LEU A 130 -10.50 11.14 -15.28
C LEU A 130 -10.80 12.23 -16.31
N ASP A 131 -11.05 13.45 -15.85
CA ASP A 131 -11.35 14.57 -16.74
C ASP A 131 -10.13 14.97 -17.58
N LEU A 132 -8.91 14.58 -17.18
CA LEU A 132 -7.69 14.75 -18.00
C LEU A 132 -7.65 13.83 -19.21
N LEU A 133 -8.31 12.66 -19.15
CA LEU A 133 -8.35 11.69 -20.24
C LEU A 133 -9.27 12.12 -21.39
N VAL A 134 -10.21 13.02 -21.09
CA VAL A 134 -11.21 13.53 -22.05
C VAL A 134 -10.73 14.81 -22.74
N ARG A 135 -9.64 15.42 -22.26
CA ARG A 135 -9.10 16.64 -22.88
C ARG A 135 -8.47 16.26 -24.24
N PRO A 136 -8.84 16.94 -25.34
CA PRO A 136 -8.30 16.65 -26.67
C PRO A 136 -6.79 16.86 -26.74
N GLU A 137 -6.28 17.81 -25.95
CA GLU A 137 -4.88 17.93 -25.60
C GLU A 137 -4.69 17.08 -24.33
N GLY A 138 -3.99 15.94 -24.41
CA GLY A 138 -3.63 15.16 -23.23
C GLY A 138 -2.94 16.03 -22.15
N PRO A 139 -2.71 15.52 -20.93
CA PRO A 139 -2.00 16.29 -19.90
C PRO A 139 -0.70 16.84 -20.51
N ALA A 140 -0.45 18.15 -20.37
CA ALA A 140 0.70 18.82 -20.99
C ALA A 140 1.99 18.04 -20.70
N GLY A 141 2.45 17.25 -21.67
CA GLY A 141 3.55 16.29 -21.50
C GLY A 141 3.28 14.86 -21.99
N PHE A 142 2.04 14.48 -22.30
CA PHE A 142 1.71 13.20 -22.94
C PHE A 142 1.55 13.42 -24.45
N ALA A 143 2.65 13.75 -25.13
CA ALA A 143 2.68 13.65 -26.59
C ALA A 143 2.78 12.17 -26.95
N PRO A 144 1.88 11.61 -27.77
CA PRO A 144 2.08 10.27 -28.31
C PRO A 144 3.34 10.29 -29.17
N GLU A 145 4.41 9.65 -28.70
CA GLU A 145 5.55 9.34 -29.55
C GLU A 145 5.08 8.32 -30.60
N GLY A 146 4.98 8.77 -31.85
CA GLY A 146 4.90 7.87 -32.99
C GLY A 146 3.56 7.89 -33.71
N GLU A 147 3.32 8.95 -34.46
CA GLU A 147 2.72 8.79 -35.79
C GLU A 147 3.51 9.67 -36.77
N MET A 148 4.66 9.14 -37.18
CA MET A 148 5.37 9.65 -38.35
C MET A 148 5.49 8.49 -39.36
N ARG A 149 4.61 8.57 -40.35
CA ARG A 149 4.55 7.86 -41.65
C ARG A 149 3.85 6.51 -41.71
#